data_AF-A0AAV3SZK5-F1
#
_entry.id   AF-A0AAV3SZK5-F1
#
_cell.length_a   1.000
_cell.length_b   1.000
_cell.length_c   1.000
_cell.angle_alpha   90.00
_cell.angle_beta   90.00
_cell.angle_gamma   90.00
#
_symmetry.space_group_name_H-M   'P 1'
#
loop_
_entity.id
_entity.type
_entity.pdbx_description
1 polymer ?
#
loop_
_entity_poly.entity_id
_entity_poly.type
_entity_poly.pdbx_seq_one_letter_code
_entity_poly.pdbx_strand_id
1 'polypeptide(L)' 'MAPPPATTDPPRRADEPDIPLVTARTVGDDRTVFTEDDNTDGWIATDITVVPLR' A
#
# COMPACT_ATOMS: atom_id res chain seq x y z
N MET A 1 -6.73 13.98 -23.26
CA MET A 1 -7.27 13.29 -22.08
C MET A 1 -6.87 14.11 -20.87
N ALA A 2 -7.82 14.64 -20.09
CA ALA A 2 -7.47 15.31 -18.85
C ALA A 2 -7.01 14.25 -17.83
N PRO A 3 -6.00 14.53 -17.00
CA PRO A 3 -5.62 13.62 -15.93
C PRO A 3 -6.82 13.43 -14.97
N PRO A 4 -6.96 12.26 -14.33
CA PRO A 4 -7.94 12.10 -13.27
C PRO A 4 -7.67 13.14 -12.18
N PRO A 5 -8.70 13.66 -11.49
CA PRO A 5 -8.48 14.59 -10.39
C PRO A 5 -7.59 13.90 -9.37
N ALA A 6 -6.49 14.56 -8.99
CA ALA A 6 -5.72 14.14 -7.84
C ALA A 6 -6.68 14.11 -6.64
N THR A 7 -6.86 12.93 -6.03
CA THR A 7 -7.57 12.80 -4.76
C THR A 7 -6.92 13.76 -3.79
N THR A 8 -7.58 14.90 -3.56
CA THR A 8 -7.07 15.92 -2.64
C THR A 8 -7.43 15.41 -1.25
N ASP A 9 -6.46 14.75 -0.63
CA ASP A 9 -6.58 14.32 0.76
C ASP A 9 -6.90 15.58 1.60
N PRO A 10 -7.94 15.57 2.45
CA PRO A 10 -8.25 16.72 3.28
C PRO A 10 -7.02 17.09 4.12
N PRO A 11 -6.83 18.40 4.43
CA PRO A 11 -5.68 18.83 5.20
C PRO A 11 -5.67 18.11 6.57
N ARG A 12 -4.63 17.31 6.81
CA ARG A 12 -4.42 16.59 8.07
C ARG A 12 -4.39 17.61 9.21
N ARG A 13 -5.11 17.34 10.31
CA ARG A 13 -5.05 18.24 11.48
C ARG A 13 -3.64 18.17 12.08
N ALA A 14 -3.09 19.31 12.47
CA ALA A 14 -1.74 19.40 13.03
C ALA A 14 -1.49 18.54 14.28
N ASP A 15 -2.56 18.12 14.98
CA ASP A 15 -2.49 17.26 16.16
C ASP A 15 -2.80 15.77 15.87
N GLU A 16 -3.07 15.42 14.61
CA GLU A 16 -3.27 14.02 14.24
C GLU A 16 -1.91 13.33 14.17
N PRO A 17 -1.72 12.19 14.85
CA PRO A 17 -0.48 11.43 14.68
C PRO A 17 -0.31 11.13 13.19
N ASP A 18 0.92 11.19 12.68
CA ASP A 18 1.23 10.78 11.31
C ASP A 18 1.00 9.26 11.18
N ILE A 19 -0.26 8.88 10.99
CA ILE A 19 -0.68 7.50 10.73
C ILE A 19 -0.44 7.26 9.24
N PRO A 20 0.41 6.28 8.88
CA PRO A 20 0.65 5.97 7.48
C PRO A 20 -0.65 5.46 6.83
N LEU A 21 -0.96 6.01 5.66
CA LEU A 21 -2.03 5.46 4.82
C LEU A 21 -1.55 4.11 4.25
N VAL A 22 -2.32 3.05 4.54
CA VAL A 22 -2.02 1.69 4.09
C VAL A 22 -3.22 1.06 3.41
N THR A 23 -2.98 0.26 2.39
CA THR A 23 -3.97 -0.56 1.71
C THR A 23 -3.99 -1.96 2.33
N ALA A 24 -5.18 -2.49 2.64
CA ALA A 24 -5.34 -3.84 3.15
C ALA A 24 -5.75 -4.81 2.02
N ARG A 25 -4.98 -5.89 1.84
CA ARG A 25 -5.25 -6.92 0.84
C ARG A 25 -5.41 -8.28 1.51
N THR A 26 -6.57 -8.91 1.34
CA THR A 26 -6.84 -10.27 1.80
C THR A 26 -6.17 -11.29 0.88
N VAL A 27 -5.33 -12.17 1.43
CA VAL A 27 -4.54 -13.20 0.72
C VAL A 27 -4.92 -14.60 1.23
N GLY A 28 -6.09 -15.08 0.80
CA GLY A 28 -6.70 -16.30 1.31
C GLY A 28 -7.61 -16.02 2.52
N ASP A 29 -8.16 -17.07 3.13
CA ASP A 29 -9.29 -16.92 4.05
C ASP A 29 -8.94 -16.18 5.36
N ASP A 30 -7.72 -16.36 5.88
CA ASP A 30 -7.33 -15.86 7.21
C ASP A 30 -6.08 -14.95 7.20
N ARG A 31 -5.66 -14.44 6.04
CA ARG A 31 -4.44 -13.62 5.95
C ARG A 31 -4.72 -12.28 5.28
N THR A 32 -4.25 -11.21 5.90
CA THR A 32 -4.32 -9.85 5.37
C THR A 32 -2.93 -9.25 5.34
N VAL A 33 -2.56 -8.68 4.19
CA VAL A 33 -1.30 -7.96 4.00
C VAL A 33 -1.62 -6.47 3.92
N PHE A 34 -0.89 -5.66 4.68
CA PHE A 34 -0.97 -4.21 4.59
C PHE A 34 0.19 -3.71 3.73
N THR A 35 -0.11 -2.88 2.74
CA THR A 35 0.88 -2.27 1.85
C THR A 35 0.78 -0.75 1.95
N GLU A 36 1.83 -0.05 1.55
CA GLU A 36 1.72 1.39 1.33
C GLU A 36 0.69 1.68 0.23
N ASP A 37 0.14 2.90 0.21
CA ASP A 37 -0.91 3.34 -0.72
C ASP A 37 -0.55 3.05 -2.19
N ASP A 38 0.71 3.27 -2.57
CA ASP A 38 1.23 3.04 -3.94
C ASP A 38 1.93 1.68 -4.14
N ASN A 39 1.76 0.74 -3.20
CA ASN A 39 2.33 -0.61 -3.29
C ASN A 39 1.28 -1.71 -3.14
N THR A 40 0.09 -1.51 -3.72
CA THR A 40 -1.05 -2.46 -3.61
C THR A 40 -0.74 -3.86 -4.17
N ASP A 41 0.20 -3.95 -5.11
CA ASP A 41 0.69 -5.22 -5.65
C ASP A 41 1.70 -5.93 -4.74
N GLY A 42 2.14 -5.28 -3.66
CA GLY A 42 3.02 -5.85 -2.66
C GLY A 42 4.42 -6.15 -3.19
N TRP A 43 4.92 -5.36 -4.14
CA TRP A 43 6.28 -5.49 -4.63
C TRP A 43 7.24 -5.01 -3.55
N ILE A 44 7.99 -5.94 -2.98
CA ILE A 44 9.08 -5.64 -2.09
C ILE A 44 10.35 -5.71 -2.94
N ALA A 45 10.94 -4.55 -3.22
CA ALA A 45 12.26 -4.50 -3.85
C ALA A 45 13.28 -5.06 -2.85
N THR A 46 13.82 -6.24 -3.13
CA THR A 46 14.90 -6.83 -2.35
C THR A 46 16.04 -7.19 -3.30
N ASP A 47 17.27 -7.16 -2.81
CA ASP A 47 18.44 -7.64 -3.55
C ASP A 47 18.48 -9.18 -3.64
N ILE A 48 17.44 -9.87 -3.13
CA ILE A 48 17.36 -11.32 -3.02
C ILE A 48 16.29 -11.83 -4.00
N THR A 49 16.72 -12.59 -5.00
CA THR A 49 15.78 -13.33 -5.86
C THR A 49 15.33 -14.60 -5.12
N VAL A 50 14.04 -14.70 -4.80
CA VAL A 50 13.46 -15.95 -4.26
C VAL A 50 13.13 -16.88 -5.43
N VAL A 51 13.76 -18.05 -5.48
CA VAL A 51 13.39 -19.10 -6.42
C VAL A 51 12.17 -19.87 -5.88
N PRO A 52 11.09 -20.06 -6.67
CA PRO A 52 9.98 -20.90 -6.26
C PRO A 52 10.50 -22.32 -5.98
N LEU A 53 10.26 -22.82 -4.76
CA LEU A 53 10.43 -24.23 -4.46
C LEU A 53 9.39 -25.00 -5.29
N ARG A 54 9.86 -25.98 -6.08
CA ARG A 54 9.00 -26.89 -6.84
C ARG A 54 8.46 -28.00 -5.96
#